data_AF-A0A1C5GT28-F1
#
_entry.id   AF-A0A1C5GT28-F1
#
_cell.length_a   1.000
_cell.length_b   1.000
_cell.length_c   1.000
_cell.angle_alpha   90.00
_cell.angle_beta   90.00
_cell.angle_gamma   90.00
#
_symmetry.space_group_name_H-M   'P 1'
#
loop_
_entity.id
_entity.type
_entity.pdbx_description
1 polymer ?
#
loop_
_entity_poly.entity_id
_entity_poly.type
_entity_poly.pdbx_seq_one_letter_code
_entity_poly.pdbx_strand_id
1 'polypeptide(L)'
;MIASHLSSFAGSPVLPFTPGMTLPEDPSAVAWRLEVEEFDADPGEFAELVRAMRDEVPADAVRALVIGEWGEAYERPLPVDLLVDAAGDWTGLRALFLADLVSEQCEISWITHGDVTGLLAAYPALEVLQVRGAQGLRLEPVKHTGLRELRVESGGLPGTVVRAVGESDLPVVRRLELWLGRSDYGGDTTVDDLAALLAGEGLPELRHLAVCNADTQDAVAAAVATAPVVGRLAVLDLSMGVLTDTGAEALLSGQPLTHLRRLDLHHHFLSPQWRDRLVAALPGVEVDLSDPQTPHEYSGRQYRFTAVGE
;
A
#
# COMPACT_ATOMS: atom_id res chain seq x y z
N MET A 1 3.59 -13.73 2.49
CA MET A 1 5.02 -13.72 2.12
C MET A 1 5.18 -13.19 0.71
N ILE A 2 6.04 -12.19 0.53
CA ILE A 2 6.30 -11.53 -0.76
C ILE A 2 7.54 -12.18 -1.37
N ALA A 3 7.34 -13.04 -2.37
CA ALA A 3 8.38 -13.96 -2.87
C ALA A 3 9.04 -13.53 -4.19
N SER A 4 8.62 -12.40 -4.78
CA SER A 4 9.20 -11.93 -6.04
C SER A 4 9.10 -10.42 -6.19
N HIS A 5 10.14 -9.83 -6.77
CA HIS A 5 10.12 -8.45 -7.24
C HIS A 5 9.09 -8.22 -8.34
N LEU A 6 8.71 -6.95 -8.52
CA LEU A 6 7.91 -6.55 -9.66
C LEU A 6 8.72 -6.69 -10.96
N SER A 7 8.13 -7.33 -11.96
CA SER A 7 8.64 -7.32 -13.33
C SER A 7 8.19 -6.09 -14.13
N SER A 8 7.14 -5.40 -13.67
CA SER A 8 6.63 -4.16 -14.24
C SER A 8 6.01 -3.26 -13.16
N PHE A 9 6.10 -1.96 -13.35
CA PHE A 9 5.51 -0.96 -12.46
C PHE A 9 4.95 0.22 -13.28
N ALA A 10 3.75 0.68 -12.92
CA ALA A 10 3.03 1.74 -13.63
C ALA A 10 2.89 1.55 -15.16
N GLY A 11 2.82 0.29 -15.62
CA GLY A 11 2.69 -0.06 -17.03
C GLY A 11 4.01 -0.19 -17.81
N SER A 12 5.15 0.02 -17.15
CA SER A 12 6.49 -0.10 -17.73
C SER A 12 7.25 -1.30 -17.16
N PRO A 13 8.08 -2.00 -17.94
CA PRO A 13 8.98 -3.03 -17.42
C PRO A 13 9.99 -2.41 -16.45
N VAL A 14 10.32 -3.13 -15.39
CA VAL A 14 11.34 -2.70 -14.42
C VAL A 14 12.74 -2.94 -15.00
N LEU A 15 13.61 -1.94 -14.94
CA LEU A 15 15.00 -1.99 -15.40
C LEU A 15 15.95 -1.51 -14.29
N PRO A 16 16.84 -2.37 -13.76
CA PRO A 16 17.90 -1.94 -12.85
C PRO A 16 18.82 -0.90 -13.50
N PHE A 17 19.08 0.18 -12.77
CA PHE A 17 20.08 1.17 -13.15
C PHE A 17 21.45 0.74 -12.61
N THR A 18 22.47 0.82 -13.46
CA THR A 18 23.87 0.61 -13.08
C THR A 18 24.69 1.77 -13.63
N PRO A 19 25.50 2.48 -12.82
CA PRO A 19 26.33 3.58 -13.30
C PRO A 19 27.22 3.16 -14.48
N GLY A 20 27.25 3.99 -15.53
CA GLY A 20 27.98 3.74 -16.77
C GLY A 20 27.32 2.73 -17.72
N MET A 21 26.09 2.29 -17.45
CA MET A 21 25.37 1.40 -18.37
C MET A 21 25.02 2.10 -19.68
N THR A 22 24.85 1.31 -20.75
CA THR A 22 24.21 1.82 -21.96
C THR A 22 22.71 1.95 -21.68
N LEU A 23 22.19 3.19 -21.77
CA LEU A 23 20.76 3.44 -21.61
C LEU A 23 19.96 2.77 -22.75
N PRO A 24 18.71 2.35 -22.49
CA PRO A 24 17.82 1.85 -23.53
C PRO A 24 17.53 2.95 -24.56
N GLU A 25 17.04 2.56 -25.75
CA GLU A 25 16.69 3.50 -26.83
C GLU A 25 15.67 4.55 -26.39
N ASP A 26 14.72 4.16 -25.54
CA ASP A 26 13.77 5.06 -24.88
C ASP A 26 13.86 4.89 -23.35
N PRO A 27 14.66 5.73 -22.66
CA PRO A 27 14.78 5.75 -21.20
C PRO A 27 13.47 6.06 -20.47
N SER A 28 12.44 6.57 -21.17
CA SER A 28 11.13 6.89 -20.60
C SER A 28 10.12 5.75 -20.64
N ALA A 29 10.45 4.66 -21.34
CA ALA A 29 9.59 3.49 -21.47
C ALA A 29 9.74 2.49 -20.32
N VAL A 30 10.69 2.69 -19.41
CA VAL A 30 11.01 1.76 -18.31
C VAL A 30 10.67 2.36 -16.94
N ALA A 31 10.44 1.48 -15.96
CA ALA A 31 10.47 1.83 -14.56
C ALA A 31 11.88 1.56 -14.03
N TRP A 32 12.61 2.63 -13.71
CA TRP A 32 13.98 2.52 -13.23
C TRP A 32 14.00 1.91 -11.84
N ARG A 33 14.89 0.95 -11.60
CA ARG A 33 15.13 0.38 -10.28
C ARG A 33 16.48 0.83 -9.75
N LEU A 34 16.47 1.45 -8.56
CA LEU A 34 17.68 1.75 -7.79
C LEU A 34 17.78 0.79 -6.63
N GLU A 35 18.88 0.03 -6.56
CA GLU A 35 19.19 -0.83 -5.43
C GLU A 35 20.70 -0.98 -5.27
N VAL A 36 21.16 -1.11 -4.03
CA VAL A 36 22.51 -1.59 -3.73
C VAL A 36 22.51 -3.12 -3.69
N GLU A 37 23.61 -3.74 -4.12
CA GLU A 37 23.72 -5.21 -4.15
C GLU A 37 23.99 -5.80 -2.76
N GLU A 38 24.79 -5.11 -1.95
CA GLU A 38 25.19 -5.56 -0.62
C GLU A 38 24.18 -5.11 0.44
N PHE A 39 23.73 -6.04 1.27
CA PHE A 39 22.76 -5.78 2.33
C PHE A 39 23.31 -4.85 3.41
N ASP A 40 24.62 -4.90 3.68
CA ASP A 40 25.32 -4.06 4.66
C ASP A 40 26.08 -2.89 3.99
N ALA A 41 25.68 -2.52 2.77
CA ALA A 41 26.28 -1.41 2.03
C ALA A 41 26.34 -0.11 2.86
N ASP A 42 27.42 0.65 2.66
CA ASP A 42 27.58 1.96 3.32
C ASP A 42 26.49 2.91 2.81
N PRO A 43 25.91 3.79 3.67
CA PRO A 43 24.89 4.74 3.22
C PRO A 43 25.33 5.61 2.03
N GLY A 44 26.63 5.86 1.88
CA GLY A 44 27.21 6.58 0.76
C GLY A 44 27.00 5.89 -0.59
N GLU A 45 26.89 4.55 -0.63
CA GLU A 45 26.73 3.81 -1.89
C GLU A 45 25.38 4.09 -2.55
N PHE A 46 24.29 4.05 -1.77
CA PHE A 46 22.98 4.41 -2.30
C PHE A 46 22.92 5.89 -2.70
N ALA A 47 23.60 6.77 -1.95
CA ALA A 47 23.69 8.19 -2.31
C ALA A 47 24.43 8.43 -3.63
N GLU A 48 25.56 7.74 -3.85
CA GLU A 48 26.29 7.79 -5.11
C GLU A 48 25.48 7.17 -6.27
N LEU A 49 24.69 6.12 -6.00
CA LEU A 49 23.79 5.54 -7.01
C LEU A 49 22.71 6.54 -7.45
N VAL A 50 22.06 7.22 -6.50
CA VAL A 50 21.08 8.28 -6.80
C VAL A 50 21.74 9.41 -7.58
N ARG A 51 22.95 9.83 -7.18
CA ARG A 51 23.72 10.86 -7.87
C ARG A 51 24.04 10.45 -9.31
N ALA A 52 24.57 9.25 -9.52
CA ALA A 52 24.91 8.75 -10.84
C ALA A 52 23.68 8.70 -11.75
N MET A 53 22.52 8.27 -11.25
CA MET A 53 21.28 8.28 -12.03
C MET A 53 20.86 9.70 -12.44
N ARG A 54 20.98 10.68 -11.53
CA ARG A 54 20.71 12.10 -11.84
C ARG A 54 21.63 12.65 -12.93
N ASP A 55 22.89 12.22 -12.94
CA ASP A 55 23.88 12.67 -13.91
C ASP A 55 23.74 11.97 -15.28
N GLU A 56 23.34 10.69 -15.29
CA GLU A 56 23.35 9.85 -16.49
C GLU A 56 21.99 9.72 -17.19
N VAL A 57 20.87 9.75 -16.47
CA VAL A 57 19.53 9.55 -17.05
C VAL A 57 18.86 10.90 -17.34
N PRO A 58 18.35 11.14 -18.57
CA PRO A 58 17.66 12.39 -18.89
C PRO A 58 16.48 12.68 -17.96
N ALA A 59 16.40 13.93 -17.51
CA ALA A 59 15.49 14.36 -16.45
C ALA A 59 14.00 14.11 -16.72
N ASP A 60 13.57 14.30 -17.97
CA ASP A 60 12.20 14.09 -18.43
C ASP A 60 11.88 12.63 -18.74
N ALA A 61 12.91 11.78 -18.80
CA ALA A 61 12.77 10.36 -19.06
C ALA A 61 12.55 9.52 -17.79
N VAL A 62 12.90 10.01 -16.60
CA VAL A 62 12.59 9.31 -15.34
C VAL A 62 11.10 9.43 -15.05
N ARG A 63 10.28 8.51 -15.55
CA ARG A 63 8.82 8.51 -15.38
C ARG A 63 8.31 7.63 -14.25
N ALA A 64 8.99 6.52 -14.01
CA ALA A 64 8.68 5.59 -12.93
C ALA A 64 9.97 5.15 -12.24
N LEU A 65 9.93 5.10 -10.91
CA LEU A 65 11.07 4.75 -10.07
C LEU A 65 10.64 3.70 -9.03
N VAL A 66 11.45 2.65 -8.90
CA VAL A 66 11.30 1.57 -7.91
C VAL A 66 12.57 1.58 -7.07
N ILE A 67 12.41 1.65 -5.75
CA ILE A 67 13.53 1.59 -4.82
C ILE A 67 13.58 0.18 -4.24
N GLY A 68 14.69 -0.51 -4.47
CA GLY A 68 15.01 -1.79 -3.85
C GLY A 68 15.74 -1.58 -2.52
N GLU A 69 16.79 -2.37 -2.29
CA GLU A 69 17.64 -2.27 -1.09
C GLU A 69 18.47 -0.97 -1.11
N TRP A 70 18.71 -0.38 0.06
CA TRP A 70 19.50 0.86 0.22
C TRP A 70 20.65 0.74 1.24
N GLY A 71 20.87 -0.44 1.80
CA GLY A 71 21.89 -0.72 2.80
C GLY A 71 21.29 -0.70 4.20
N GLU A 72 21.17 -1.90 4.77
CA GLU A 72 20.55 -2.23 6.05
C GLU A 72 19.11 -1.76 6.15
N ALA A 73 18.24 -2.09 5.18
CA ALA A 73 16.83 -1.69 5.18
C ALA A 73 16.04 -2.04 6.47
N TYR A 74 16.53 -3.00 7.27
CA TYR A 74 15.95 -3.40 8.55
C TYR A 74 16.44 -2.55 9.76
N GLU A 75 17.55 -1.82 9.65
CA GLU A 75 18.09 -0.96 10.71
C GLU A 75 18.03 0.53 10.36
N ARG A 76 18.19 0.84 9.07
CA ARG A 76 18.32 2.21 8.57
C ARG A 76 17.09 2.60 7.76
N PRO A 77 16.48 3.76 8.05
CA PRO A 77 15.38 4.27 7.24
C PRO A 77 15.87 4.56 5.82
N LEU A 78 15.01 4.28 4.82
CA LEU A 78 15.24 4.75 3.45
C LEU A 78 15.57 6.25 3.46
N PRO A 79 16.69 6.69 2.84
CA PRO A 79 17.09 8.10 2.81
C PRO A 79 16.24 8.89 1.79
N VAL A 80 14.97 9.10 2.13
CA VAL A 80 13.96 9.77 1.29
C VAL A 80 14.39 11.18 0.86
N ASP A 81 15.18 11.88 1.68
CA ASP A 81 15.68 13.22 1.36
C ASP A 81 16.50 13.25 0.06
N LEU A 82 17.22 12.17 -0.26
CA LEU A 82 17.95 12.06 -1.54
C LEU A 82 17.01 12.07 -2.74
N LEU A 83 15.83 11.44 -2.59
CA LEU A 83 14.80 11.43 -3.63
C LEU A 83 14.10 12.79 -3.70
N VAL A 84 13.87 13.46 -2.57
CA VAL A 84 13.32 14.82 -2.54
C VAL A 84 14.26 15.81 -3.23
N ASP A 85 15.55 15.75 -2.93
CA ASP A 85 16.59 16.61 -3.52
C ASP A 85 16.76 16.39 -5.04
N ALA A 86 16.41 15.20 -5.53
CA ALA A 86 16.42 14.86 -6.95
C ALA A 86 15.21 15.39 -7.73
N ALA A 87 14.22 16.01 -7.08
CA ALA A 87 12.96 16.39 -7.74
C ALA A 87 13.13 17.40 -8.90
N GLY A 88 14.16 18.24 -8.83
CA GLY A 88 14.54 19.14 -9.94
C GLY A 88 15.12 18.41 -11.16
N ASP A 89 15.69 17.22 -10.94
CA ASP A 89 16.29 16.39 -11.98
C ASP A 89 15.34 15.30 -12.47
N TRP A 90 14.31 14.89 -11.71
CA TRP A 90 13.33 13.89 -12.13
C TRP A 90 11.96 14.50 -12.43
N THR A 91 11.96 15.56 -13.24
CA THR A 91 10.74 16.30 -13.62
C THR A 91 9.67 15.45 -14.33
N GLY A 92 10.11 14.34 -14.94
CA GLY A 92 9.25 13.35 -15.56
C GLY A 92 8.50 12.43 -14.60
N LEU A 93 8.83 12.41 -13.30
CA LEU A 93 8.38 11.36 -12.39
C LEU A 93 6.86 11.39 -12.19
N ARG A 94 6.22 10.24 -12.40
CA ARG A 94 4.77 10.01 -12.24
C ARG A 94 4.46 8.82 -11.35
N ALA A 95 5.37 7.88 -11.18
CA ALA A 95 5.16 6.72 -10.32
C ALA A 95 6.39 6.44 -9.46
N LEU A 96 6.17 6.21 -8.17
CA LEU A 96 7.23 5.90 -7.21
C LEU A 96 6.80 4.72 -6.34
N PHE A 97 7.66 3.70 -6.26
CA PHE A 97 7.51 2.59 -5.31
C PHE A 97 8.72 2.55 -4.38
N LEU A 98 8.46 2.71 -3.08
CA LEU A 98 9.46 2.60 -2.02
C LEU A 98 9.50 1.17 -1.46
N ALA A 99 10.71 0.61 -1.42
CA ALA A 99 11.03 -0.69 -0.82
C ALA A 99 10.39 -1.91 -1.50
N ASP A 100 10.59 -2.08 -2.81
CA ASP A 100 10.29 -3.35 -3.48
C ASP A 100 11.31 -4.42 -3.11
N LEU A 101 11.20 -4.90 -1.87
CA LEU A 101 11.98 -5.97 -1.26
C LEU A 101 11.15 -7.25 -1.16
N VAL A 102 11.80 -8.39 -1.36
CA VAL A 102 11.21 -9.71 -1.08
C VAL A 102 11.53 -10.14 0.36
N SER A 103 10.77 -11.09 0.90
CA SER A 103 10.94 -11.58 2.27
C SER A 103 12.36 -12.04 2.60
N GLU A 104 13.06 -12.61 1.62
CA GLU A 104 14.43 -13.09 1.76
C GLU A 104 15.45 -11.95 1.93
N GLN A 105 15.13 -10.74 1.48
CA GLN A 105 15.96 -9.55 1.69
C GLN A 105 15.59 -8.86 3.00
N CYS A 106 14.31 -8.60 3.21
CA CYS A 106 13.79 -7.97 4.41
C CYS A 106 12.30 -8.28 4.54
N GLU A 107 11.90 -8.86 5.67
CA GLU A 107 10.51 -9.06 6.03
C GLU A 107 9.76 -7.72 6.10
N ILE A 108 8.50 -7.68 5.68
CA ILE A 108 7.76 -6.41 5.50
C ILE A 108 7.62 -5.63 6.81
N SER A 109 7.56 -6.33 7.94
CA SER A 109 7.47 -5.74 9.27
C SER A 109 8.80 -5.16 9.78
N TRP A 110 9.92 -5.46 9.11
CA TRP A 110 11.26 -5.01 9.49
C TRP A 110 11.73 -3.83 8.63
N ILE A 111 11.14 -3.63 7.45
CA ILE A 111 11.50 -2.55 6.52
C ILE A 111 11.29 -1.18 7.18
N THR A 112 12.40 -0.46 7.38
CA THR A 112 12.44 0.82 8.07
C THR A 112 12.27 1.99 7.10
N HIS A 113 11.39 2.92 7.46
CA HIS A 113 11.12 4.15 6.72
C HIS A 113 11.40 5.38 7.57
N GLY A 114 11.32 6.54 6.92
CA GLY A 114 11.30 7.84 7.57
C GLY A 114 10.00 8.58 7.33
N ASP A 115 10.11 9.90 7.27
CA ASP A 115 9.01 10.76 6.83
C ASP A 115 8.96 10.82 5.31
N VAL A 116 7.84 10.38 4.72
CA VAL A 116 7.64 10.38 3.27
C VAL A 116 6.84 11.60 2.77
N THR A 117 6.41 12.48 3.66
CA THR A 117 5.58 13.66 3.34
C THR A 117 6.23 14.55 2.29
N GLY A 118 7.56 14.75 2.41
CA GLY A 118 8.34 15.58 1.51
C GLY A 118 8.25 15.16 0.04
N LEU A 119 8.07 13.86 -0.25
CA LEU A 119 7.95 13.36 -1.62
C LEU A 119 6.73 13.93 -2.34
N LEU A 120 5.58 13.99 -1.65
CA LEU A 120 4.34 14.50 -2.25
C LEU A 120 4.45 16.01 -2.52
N ALA A 121 5.15 16.75 -1.67
CA ALA A 121 5.41 18.17 -1.92
C ALA A 121 6.41 18.39 -3.08
N ALA A 122 7.44 17.53 -3.18
CA ALA A 122 8.50 17.65 -4.16
C ALA A 122 8.05 17.26 -5.59
N TYR A 123 7.11 16.32 -5.71
CA TYR A 123 6.65 15.76 -6.98
C TYR A 123 5.18 16.05 -7.26
N PRO A 124 4.79 17.30 -7.60
CA PRO A 124 3.38 17.68 -7.78
C PRO A 124 2.66 16.97 -8.93
N ALA A 125 3.41 16.35 -9.84
CA ALA A 125 2.90 15.56 -10.96
C ALA A 125 2.81 14.05 -10.65
N LEU A 126 3.16 13.60 -9.44
CA LEU A 126 3.11 12.20 -9.06
C LEU A 126 1.68 11.65 -9.13
N GLU A 127 1.51 10.54 -9.84
CA GLU A 127 0.22 9.88 -10.04
C GLU A 127 0.10 8.58 -9.21
N VAL A 128 1.20 7.89 -8.95
CA VAL A 128 1.22 6.62 -8.20
C VAL A 128 2.28 6.68 -7.11
N LEU A 129 1.88 6.41 -5.87
CA LEU A 129 2.79 6.18 -4.75
C LEU A 129 2.47 4.83 -4.13
N GLN A 130 3.48 3.96 -4.08
CA GLN A 130 3.43 2.69 -3.36
C GLN A 130 4.55 2.67 -2.31
N VAL A 131 4.23 2.17 -1.13
CA VAL A 131 5.18 2.01 -0.02
C VAL A 131 5.00 0.62 0.55
N ARG A 132 6.10 -0.12 0.73
CA ARG A 132 6.10 -1.42 1.40
C ARG A 132 6.88 -1.35 2.70
N GLY A 133 6.28 -1.85 3.78
CA GLY A 133 6.77 -1.70 5.13
C GLY A 133 6.34 -0.38 5.77
N ALA A 134 6.25 -0.37 7.10
CA ALA A 134 5.80 0.81 7.83
C ALA A 134 6.58 1.08 9.13
N GLN A 135 7.68 0.36 9.38
CA GLN A 135 8.46 0.59 10.59
C GLN A 135 9.05 2.00 10.57
N GLY A 136 8.65 2.85 11.52
CA GLY A 136 9.08 4.25 11.56
C GLY A 136 8.48 5.18 10.49
N LEU A 137 7.57 4.67 9.64
CA LEU A 137 6.92 5.44 8.57
C LEU A 137 6.10 6.60 9.15
N ARG A 138 6.32 7.80 8.61
CA ARG A 138 5.56 9.01 8.93
C ARG A 138 5.00 9.66 7.68
N LEU A 139 3.80 10.19 7.82
CA LEU A 139 3.10 10.98 6.82
C LEU A 139 2.29 12.05 7.57
N GLU A 140 2.39 13.30 7.14
CA GLU A 140 1.49 14.37 7.56
C GLU A 140 0.39 14.57 6.51
N PRO A 141 -0.79 15.15 6.88
CA PRO A 141 -1.81 15.48 5.91
C PRO A 141 -1.28 16.41 4.82
N VAL A 142 -1.56 16.08 3.55
CA VAL A 142 -1.10 16.85 2.39
C VAL A 142 -2.24 17.25 1.46
N LYS A 143 -1.94 18.19 0.57
CA LYS A 143 -2.74 18.43 -0.62
C LYS A 143 -1.98 17.97 -1.86
N HIS A 144 -2.54 17.03 -2.61
CA HIS A 144 -1.91 16.54 -3.83
C HIS A 144 -2.91 16.35 -4.98
N THR A 145 -2.81 17.19 -6.00
CA THR A 145 -3.78 17.22 -7.11
C THR A 145 -3.45 16.26 -8.26
N GLY A 146 -2.29 15.59 -8.22
CA GLY A 146 -1.87 14.63 -9.24
C GLY A 146 -2.11 13.17 -8.86
N LEU A 147 -2.25 12.85 -7.57
CA LEU A 147 -2.14 11.48 -7.08
C LEU A 147 -3.42 10.71 -7.40
N ARG A 148 -3.30 9.60 -8.12
CA ARG A 148 -4.39 8.73 -8.56
C ARG A 148 -4.45 7.43 -7.77
N GLU A 149 -3.29 6.94 -7.36
CA GLU A 149 -3.14 5.70 -6.60
C GLU A 149 -2.20 5.90 -5.41
N LEU A 150 -2.66 5.49 -4.24
CA LEU A 150 -1.85 5.38 -3.04
C LEU A 150 -1.99 3.97 -2.46
N ARG A 151 -0.86 3.30 -2.27
CA ARG A 151 -0.81 1.96 -1.67
C ARG A 151 0.23 1.92 -0.56
N VAL A 152 -0.17 1.44 0.61
CA VAL A 152 0.73 1.15 1.73
C VAL A 152 0.57 -0.30 2.14
N GLU A 153 1.57 -1.10 1.83
CA GLU A 153 1.66 -2.51 2.22
C GLU A 153 2.39 -2.59 3.56
N SER A 154 1.79 -3.22 4.56
CA SER A 154 2.40 -3.33 5.88
C SER A 154 1.94 -4.60 6.61
N GLY A 155 2.83 -5.13 7.44
CA GLY A 155 2.53 -6.11 8.49
C GLY A 155 1.86 -5.47 9.71
N GLY A 156 2.00 -4.16 9.90
CA GLY A 156 1.43 -3.35 10.98
C GLY A 156 1.51 -1.86 10.64
N LEU A 157 0.40 -1.25 10.26
CA LEU A 157 0.36 0.15 9.82
C LEU A 157 0.09 1.09 11.01
N PRO A 158 0.88 2.16 11.19
CA PRO A 158 0.61 3.16 12.22
C PRO A 158 -0.70 3.91 11.95
N GLY A 159 -1.55 4.04 12.97
CA GLY A 159 -2.82 4.78 12.91
C GLY A 159 -2.63 6.24 12.55
N THR A 160 -1.48 6.84 12.90
CA THR A 160 -1.12 8.20 12.48
C THR A 160 -1.01 8.34 10.96
N VAL A 161 -0.50 7.32 10.25
CA VAL A 161 -0.41 7.32 8.79
C VAL A 161 -1.80 7.21 8.18
N VAL A 162 -2.65 6.31 8.70
CA VAL A 162 -4.05 6.16 8.26
C VAL A 162 -4.83 7.47 8.41
N ARG A 163 -4.68 8.12 9.56
CA ARG A 163 -5.31 9.41 9.84
C ARG A 163 -4.83 10.49 8.88
N ALA A 164 -3.51 10.58 8.64
CA ALA A 164 -2.94 11.55 7.72
C ALA A 164 -3.45 11.37 6.28
N VAL A 165 -3.60 10.12 5.81
CA VAL A 165 -4.23 9.83 4.51
C VAL A 165 -5.68 10.31 4.48
N GLY A 166 -6.46 10.02 5.52
CA GLY A 166 -7.87 10.42 5.61
C GLY A 166 -8.08 11.94 5.71
N GLU A 167 -7.13 12.66 6.32
CA GLU A 167 -7.15 14.12 6.50
C GLU A 167 -6.56 14.89 5.29
N SER A 168 -6.01 14.19 4.30
CA SER A 168 -5.41 14.80 3.11
C SER A 168 -6.45 15.25 2.07
N ASP A 169 -6.12 16.29 1.30
CA ASP A 169 -6.86 16.73 0.12
C ASP A 169 -6.28 16.06 -1.13
N LEU A 170 -6.88 14.93 -1.52
CA LEU A 170 -6.42 14.05 -2.60
C LEU A 170 -7.52 13.90 -3.67
N PRO A 171 -7.86 15.00 -4.38
CA PRO A 171 -9.12 15.11 -5.12
C PRO A 171 -9.22 14.17 -6.32
N VAL A 172 -8.11 13.65 -6.82
CA VAL A 172 -8.08 12.77 -8.00
C VAL A 172 -7.68 11.33 -7.69
N VAL A 173 -7.52 10.97 -6.40
CA VAL A 173 -7.26 9.57 -5.99
C VAL A 173 -8.47 8.72 -6.34
N ARG A 174 -8.21 7.67 -7.11
CA ARG A 174 -9.22 6.69 -7.54
C ARG A 174 -9.04 5.34 -6.85
N ARG A 175 -7.81 5.01 -6.44
CA ARG A 175 -7.46 3.77 -5.75
C ARG A 175 -6.65 4.09 -4.49
N LEU A 176 -7.16 3.62 -3.35
CA LEU A 176 -6.50 3.69 -2.07
C LEU A 176 -6.43 2.29 -1.47
N GLU A 177 -5.25 1.86 -1.09
CA GLU A 177 -5.02 0.56 -0.43
C GLU A 177 -4.17 0.72 0.81
N LEU A 178 -4.70 0.26 1.95
CA LEU A 178 -4.02 0.28 3.23
C LEU A 178 -4.09 -1.11 3.85
N TRP A 179 -2.93 -1.73 4.04
CA TRP A 179 -2.79 -3.00 4.74
C TRP A 179 -2.57 -2.69 6.22
N LEU A 180 -3.62 -2.84 7.03
CA LEU A 180 -3.58 -2.39 8.43
C LEU A 180 -2.65 -3.24 9.30
N GLY A 181 -2.55 -4.53 8.99
CA GLY A 181 -1.67 -5.45 9.69
C GLY A 181 -2.15 -5.78 11.10
N ARG A 182 -1.17 -6.06 11.98
CA ARG A 182 -1.38 -6.50 13.36
C ARG A 182 -0.54 -5.69 14.34
N SER A 183 -0.98 -5.70 15.60
CA SER A 183 -0.20 -5.12 16.70
C SER A 183 1.15 -5.81 16.94
N ASP A 184 1.24 -7.10 16.63
CA ASP A 184 2.48 -7.88 16.79
C ASP A 184 3.62 -7.38 15.88
N TYR A 185 3.26 -6.63 14.83
CA TYR A 185 4.18 -6.05 13.85
C TYR A 185 4.21 -4.51 13.90
N GLY A 186 3.88 -3.94 15.05
CA GLY A 186 3.97 -2.49 15.30
C GLY A 186 2.74 -1.67 14.87
N GLY A 187 1.70 -2.30 14.31
CA GLY A 187 0.47 -1.61 13.95
C GLY A 187 -0.35 -1.19 15.17
N ASP A 188 -0.84 0.04 15.18
CA ASP A 188 -1.73 0.56 16.24
C ASP A 188 -3.01 1.19 15.67
N THR A 189 -3.30 0.96 14.39
CA THR A 189 -4.50 1.49 13.73
C THR A 189 -5.78 1.00 14.41
N THR A 190 -6.65 1.94 14.73
CA THR A 190 -8.00 1.70 15.24
C THR A 190 -9.06 2.16 14.24
N VAL A 191 -10.33 1.83 14.51
CA VAL A 191 -11.46 2.33 13.71
C VAL A 191 -11.56 3.86 13.76
N ASP A 192 -11.16 4.50 14.88
CA ASP A 192 -11.20 5.96 15.01
C ASP A 192 -10.23 6.65 14.05
N ASP A 193 -9.09 6.01 13.74
CA ASP A 193 -8.11 6.52 12.78
C ASP A 193 -8.64 6.49 11.33
N LEU A 194 -9.60 5.60 11.04
CA LEU A 194 -10.25 5.50 9.74
C LEU A 194 -11.34 6.57 9.55
N ALA A 195 -11.74 7.31 10.58
CA ALA A 195 -12.93 8.16 10.54
C ALA A 195 -12.92 9.18 9.39
N ALA A 196 -11.82 9.92 9.20
CA ALA A 196 -11.69 10.92 8.14
C ALA A 196 -11.68 10.28 6.73
N LEU A 197 -10.97 9.16 6.59
CA LEU A 197 -10.92 8.38 5.36
C LEU A 197 -12.32 7.86 4.97
N LEU A 198 -13.07 7.33 5.94
CA LEU A 198 -14.41 6.77 5.75
C LEU A 198 -15.47 7.85 5.50
N ALA A 199 -15.28 9.06 6.01
CA ALA A 199 -16.05 10.24 5.61
C ALA A 199 -15.79 10.61 4.14
N GLY A 200 -14.54 10.49 3.67
CA GLY A 200 -14.18 10.63 2.26
C GLY A 200 -14.35 12.05 1.70
N GLU A 201 -14.19 13.08 2.52
CA GLU A 201 -14.31 14.50 2.14
C GLU A 201 -13.20 14.92 1.16
N GLY A 202 -11.95 14.54 1.45
CA GLY A 202 -10.79 14.78 0.57
C GLY A 202 -10.64 13.80 -0.59
N LEU A 203 -11.59 12.86 -0.76
CA LEU A 203 -11.51 11.72 -1.68
C LEU A 203 -12.75 11.64 -2.62
N PRO A 204 -13.12 12.72 -3.34
CA PRO A 204 -14.32 12.75 -4.19
C PRO A 204 -14.30 11.73 -5.35
N GLU A 205 -13.12 11.47 -5.92
CA GLU A 205 -12.95 10.57 -7.06
C GLU A 205 -12.64 9.10 -6.67
N LEU A 206 -12.65 8.77 -5.37
CA LEU A 206 -12.33 7.42 -4.93
C LEU A 206 -13.36 6.42 -5.46
N ARG A 207 -12.87 5.35 -6.10
CA ARG A 207 -13.68 4.25 -6.65
C ARG A 207 -13.22 2.88 -6.16
N HIS A 208 -11.99 2.76 -5.69
CA HIS A 208 -11.45 1.55 -5.10
C HIS A 208 -10.88 1.88 -3.73
N LEU A 209 -11.42 1.22 -2.70
CA LEU A 209 -10.88 1.29 -1.35
C LEU A 209 -10.55 -0.13 -0.85
N ALA A 210 -9.30 -0.35 -0.47
CA ALA A 210 -8.88 -1.51 0.31
C ALA A 210 -8.44 -1.07 1.71
N VAL A 211 -9.09 -1.63 2.72
CA VAL A 211 -8.68 -1.53 4.12
C VAL A 211 -8.61 -2.96 4.64
N CYS A 212 -7.50 -3.61 4.31
CA CYS A 212 -7.35 -5.06 4.35
C CYS A 212 -6.20 -5.46 5.28
N ASN A 213 -5.95 -6.77 5.38
CA ASN A 213 -4.89 -7.35 6.20
C ASN A 213 -4.98 -6.98 7.70
N ALA A 214 -6.18 -6.74 8.25
CA ALA A 214 -6.33 -6.33 9.66
C ALA A 214 -6.63 -7.53 10.58
N ASP A 215 -6.03 -7.56 11.78
CA ASP A 215 -6.48 -8.48 12.86
C ASP A 215 -7.86 -8.10 13.43
N THR A 216 -8.27 -6.85 13.25
CA THR A 216 -9.57 -6.29 13.67
C THR A 216 -10.56 -6.15 12.51
N GLN A 217 -10.43 -6.97 11.46
CA GLN A 217 -11.20 -6.83 10.21
C GLN A 217 -12.72 -6.80 10.40
N ASP A 218 -13.27 -7.49 11.41
CA ASP A 218 -14.71 -7.39 11.75
C ASP A 218 -15.13 -5.97 12.17
N ALA A 219 -14.30 -5.28 12.96
CA ALA A 219 -14.57 -3.91 13.38
C ALA A 219 -14.42 -2.92 12.22
N VAL A 220 -13.42 -3.13 11.36
CA VAL A 220 -13.25 -2.39 10.11
C VAL A 220 -14.48 -2.58 9.21
N ALA A 221 -14.95 -3.81 9.02
CA ALA A 221 -16.14 -4.12 8.23
C ALA A 221 -17.38 -3.41 8.77
N ALA A 222 -17.58 -3.36 10.09
CA ALA A 222 -18.68 -2.63 10.71
C ALA A 222 -18.61 -1.12 10.48
N ALA A 223 -17.41 -0.52 10.57
CA ALA A 223 -17.21 0.90 10.30
C ALA A 223 -17.49 1.23 8.82
N VAL A 224 -16.94 0.44 7.91
CA VAL A 224 -17.14 0.57 6.46
C VAL A 224 -18.60 0.40 6.06
N ALA A 225 -19.34 -0.53 6.69
CA ALA A 225 -20.73 -0.81 6.38
C ALA A 225 -21.65 0.43 6.46
N THR A 226 -21.26 1.45 7.23
CA THR A 226 -22.03 2.70 7.41
C THR A 226 -21.32 3.95 6.86
N ALA A 227 -20.12 3.79 6.30
CA ALA A 227 -19.27 4.89 5.89
C ALA A 227 -19.78 5.63 4.64
N PRO A 228 -19.83 6.98 4.63
CA PRO A 228 -20.26 7.77 3.48
C PRO A 228 -19.47 7.49 2.19
N VAL A 229 -18.16 7.21 2.29
CA VAL A 229 -17.31 6.95 1.12
C VAL A 229 -17.74 5.71 0.33
N VAL A 230 -18.40 4.74 0.96
CA VAL A 230 -18.79 3.48 0.31
C VAL A 230 -19.83 3.69 -0.79
N GLY A 231 -20.70 4.68 -0.64
CA GLY A 231 -21.76 4.97 -1.62
C GLY A 231 -21.26 5.35 -3.02
N ARG A 232 -19.98 5.67 -3.19
CA ARG A 232 -19.35 5.98 -4.50
C ARG A 232 -18.34 4.93 -4.98
N LEU A 233 -18.04 3.92 -4.17
CA LEU A 233 -17.07 2.89 -4.54
C LEU A 233 -17.63 2.01 -5.66
N ALA A 234 -16.74 1.56 -6.53
CA ALA A 234 -16.96 0.45 -7.44
C ALA A 234 -16.30 -0.85 -6.92
N VAL A 235 -15.24 -0.73 -6.12
CA VAL A 235 -14.55 -1.86 -5.51
C VAL A 235 -14.33 -1.57 -4.02
N LEU A 236 -14.74 -2.51 -3.18
CA LEU A 236 -14.41 -2.54 -1.76
C LEU A 236 -13.63 -3.81 -1.48
N ASP A 237 -12.48 -3.68 -0.82
CA ASP A 237 -11.60 -4.77 -0.45
C ASP A 237 -11.37 -4.76 1.07
N LEU A 238 -11.77 -5.86 1.71
CA LEU A 238 -11.61 -6.14 3.14
C LEU A 238 -10.93 -7.50 3.34
N SER A 239 -10.16 -7.93 2.35
CA SER A 239 -9.47 -9.22 2.28
C SER A 239 -8.30 -9.32 3.27
N MET A 240 -7.64 -10.48 3.29
CA MET A 240 -6.38 -10.74 4.01
C MET A 240 -6.42 -10.58 5.53
N GLY A 241 -7.56 -10.19 6.09
CA GLY A 241 -7.74 -9.94 7.52
C GLY A 241 -8.44 -11.08 8.25
N VAL A 242 -8.68 -10.84 9.54
CA VAL A 242 -9.44 -11.73 10.41
C VAL A 242 -10.94 -11.39 10.28
N LEU A 243 -11.50 -11.63 9.10
CA LEU A 243 -12.93 -11.42 8.84
C LEU A 243 -13.73 -12.67 9.20
N THR A 244 -14.67 -12.55 10.14
CA THR A 244 -15.56 -13.63 10.58
C THR A 244 -17.00 -13.34 10.19
N ASP A 245 -17.89 -14.27 10.54
CA ASP A 245 -19.33 -14.15 10.34
C ASP A 245 -19.88 -12.84 10.96
N THR A 246 -19.24 -12.32 12.02
CA THR A 246 -19.60 -11.04 12.66
C THR A 246 -19.41 -9.85 11.71
N GLY A 247 -18.26 -9.76 11.04
CA GLY A 247 -17.99 -8.71 10.07
C GLY A 247 -18.88 -8.83 8.82
N ALA A 248 -19.13 -10.04 8.34
CA ALA A 248 -20.07 -10.27 7.24
C ALA A 248 -21.50 -9.86 7.59
N GLU A 249 -21.96 -10.17 8.81
CA GLU A 249 -23.26 -9.71 9.30
C GLU A 249 -23.33 -8.18 9.35
N ALA A 250 -22.27 -7.53 9.84
CA ALA A 250 -22.20 -6.08 9.89
C ALA A 250 -22.28 -5.45 8.49
N LEU A 251 -21.56 -6.00 7.50
CA LEU A 251 -21.63 -5.55 6.10
C LEU A 251 -23.06 -5.64 5.53
N LEU A 252 -23.75 -6.77 5.74
CA LEU A 252 -25.11 -6.94 5.24
C LEU A 252 -26.17 -6.14 6.00
N SER A 253 -25.84 -5.68 7.21
CA SER A 253 -26.73 -4.86 8.06
C SER A 253 -26.54 -3.36 7.86
N GLY A 254 -25.47 -2.95 7.15
CA GLY A 254 -25.18 -1.57 6.83
C GLY A 254 -25.94 -1.04 5.62
N GLN A 255 -25.33 -0.10 4.91
CA GLN A 255 -25.88 0.41 3.65
C GLN A 255 -25.80 -0.66 2.54
N PRO A 256 -26.70 -0.60 1.53
CA PRO A 256 -26.65 -1.54 0.41
C PRO A 256 -25.30 -1.48 -0.31
N LEU A 257 -24.72 -2.66 -0.60
CA LEU A 257 -23.48 -2.81 -1.36
C LEU A 257 -23.73 -3.30 -2.80
N THR A 258 -24.99 -3.37 -3.24
CA THR A 258 -25.39 -3.92 -4.54
C THR A 258 -24.97 -3.05 -5.74
N HIS A 259 -24.51 -1.82 -5.50
CA HIS A 259 -23.91 -0.96 -6.52
C HIS A 259 -22.44 -1.27 -6.80
N LEU A 260 -21.77 -2.01 -5.91
CA LEU A 260 -20.37 -2.40 -6.11
C LEU A 260 -20.25 -3.26 -7.36
N ARG A 261 -19.16 -3.07 -8.10
CA ARG A 261 -18.72 -4.01 -9.12
C ARG A 261 -18.09 -5.25 -8.48
N ARG A 262 -17.25 -5.04 -7.44
CA ARG A 262 -16.55 -6.11 -6.73
C ARG A 262 -16.51 -5.85 -5.22
N LEU A 263 -16.74 -6.91 -4.45
CA LEU A 263 -16.47 -6.99 -3.03
C LEU A 263 -15.42 -8.08 -2.82
N ASP A 264 -14.22 -7.70 -2.41
CA ASP A 264 -13.12 -8.63 -2.19
C ASP A 264 -12.98 -8.96 -0.71
N LEU A 265 -13.18 -10.23 -0.38
CA LEU A 265 -13.03 -10.78 0.96
C LEU A 265 -12.10 -12.00 0.94
N HIS A 266 -11.23 -12.17 -0.07
CA HIS A 266 -10.34 -13.34 -0.10
C HIS A 266 -9.48 -13.42 1.16
N HIS A 267 -9.05 -14.63 1.54
CA HIS A 267 -8.39 -14.85 2.83
C HIS A 267 -9.25 -14.36 4.01
N HIS A 268 -10.22 -15.20 4.41
CA HIS A 268 -11.20 -14.89 5.45
C HIS A 268 -11.47 -16.09 6.37
N PHE A 269 -12.20 -15.89 7.47
CA PHE A 269 -12.64 -16.94 8.41
C PHE A 269 -14.16 -17.16 8.43
N LEU A 270 -14.86 -16.76 7.36
CA LEU A 270 -16.30 -16.96 7.19
C LEU A 270 -16.70 -18.44 7.12
N SER A 271 -17.81 -18.78 7.76
CA SER A 271 -18.42 -20.09 7.63
C SER A 271 -19.06 -20.28 6.23
N PRO A 272 -19.25 -21.53 5.77
CA PRO A 272 -19.93 -21.80 4.50
C PRO A 272 -21.31 -21.14 4.38
N GLN A 273 -22.07 -21.10 5.48
CA GLN A 273 -23.41 -20.53 5.52
C GLN A 273 -23.40 -19.02 5.25
N TRP A 274 -22.42 -18.30 5.81
CA TRP A 274 -22.31 -16.86 5.62
C TRP A 274 -21.75 -16.49 4.25
N ARG A 275 -20.88 -17.32 3.67
CA ARG A 275 -20.47 -17.17 2.27
C ARG A 275 -21.64 -17.26 1.30
N ASP A 276 -22.47 -18.29 1.43
CA ASP A 276 -23.68 -18.45 0.60
C ASP A 276 -24.62 -17.26 0.77
N ARG A 277 -24.79 -16.78 2.01
CA ARG A 277 -25.62 -15.63 2.34
C ARG A 277 -25.12 -14.32 1.71
N LEU A 278 -23.81 -14.06 1.75
CA LEU A 278 -23.20 -12.88 1.13
C LEU A 278 -23.46 -12.83 -0.38
N VAL A 279 -23.21 -13.94 -1.07
CA VAL A 279 -23.45 -14.05 -2.52
C VAL A 279 -24.93 -13.85 -2.85
N ALA A 280 -25.83 -14.47 -2.08
CA ALA A 280 -27.26 -14.33 -2.28
C ALA A 280 -27.78 -12.90 -2.03
N ALA A 281 -27.18 -12.18 -1.07
CA ALA A 281 -27.56 -10.82 -0.71
C ALA A 281 -27.05 -9.75 -1.68
N LEU A 282 -26.02 -10.05 -2.48
CA LEU A 282 -25.33 -9.11 -3.36
C LEU A 282 -25.43 -9.51 -4.84
N PRO A 283 -26.65 -9.63 -5.41
CA PRO A 283 -26.81 -10.05 -6.80
C PRO A 283 -26.16 -9.04 -7.75
N GLY A 284 -25.32 -9.54 -8.67
CA GLY A 284 -24.63 -8.72 -9.68
C GLY A 284 -23.28 -8.16 -9.22
N VAL A 285 -22.92 -8.31 -7.94
CA VAL A 285 -21.60 -7.98 -7.41
C VAL A 285 -20.67 -9.19 -7.59
N GLU A 286 -19.46 -8.96 -8.07
CA GLU A 286 -18.39 -9.96 -8.03
C GLU A 286 -17.91 -10.08 -6.57
N VAL A 287 -18.37 -11.11 -5.85
CA VAL A 287 -17.94 -11.36 -4.46
C VAL A 287 -16.80 -12.38 -4.48
N ASP A 288 -15.59 -11.94 -4.13
CA ASP A 288 -14.43 -12.82 -3.99
C ASP A 288 -14.39 -13.39 -2.57
N LEU A 289 -14.58 -14.71 -2.47
CA LEU A 289 -14.56 -15.50 -1.22
C LEU A 289 -13.53 -16.62 -1.32
N SER A 290 -12.49 -16.40 -2.13
CA SER A 290 -11.40 -17.36 -2.30
C SER A 290 -10.53 -17.45 -1.05
N ASP A 291 -9.79 -18.55 -0.92
CA ASP A 291 -8.86 -18.80 0.18
C ASP A 291 -9.50 -18.77 1.60
N PRO A 292 -10.51 -19.60 1.89
CA PRO A 292 -11.08 -19.70 3.24
C PRO A 292 -10.06 -20.27 4.24
N GLN A 293 -9.86 -19.58 5.35
CA GLN A 293 -8.97 -19.97 6.43
C GLN A 293 -9.69 -20.71 7.56
N THR A 294 -8.92 -21.50 8.31
CA THR A 294 -9.38 -22.14 9.55
C THR A 294 -8.54 -21.64 10.72
N PRO A 295 -9.13 -21.37 11.90
CA PRO A 295 -8.35 -20.96 13.06
C PRO A 295 -7.32 -22.02 13.44
N HIS A 296 -6.10 -21.59 13.76
CA HIS A 296 -5.07 -22.47 14.26
C HIS A 296 -5.33 -22.79 15.74
N GLU A 297 -5.39 -24.06 16.11
CA GLU A 297 -5.61 -24.49 17.49
C GLU A 297 -4.28 -24.84 18.17
N TYR A 298 -3.95 -24.11 19.23
CA TYR A 298 -2.77 -24.40 20.04
C TYR A 298 -3.10 -24.25 21.53
N SER A 299 -2.81 -25.30 22.30
CA SER A 299 -3.10 -25.37 23.75
C SER A 299 -4.55 -25.03 24.12
N GLY A 300 -5.52 -25.45 23.29
CA GLY A 300 -6.96 -25.21 23.52
C GLY A 300 -7.41 -23.77 23.25
N ARG A 301 -6.55 -22.93 22.66
CA ARG A 301 -6.88 -21.58 22.18
C ARG A 301 -6.88 -21.56 20.65
N GLN A 302 -7.80 -20.81 20.08
CA GLN A 302 -7.87 -20.54 18.65
C GLN A 302 -7.14 -19.24 18.32
N TYR A 303 -6.29 -19.31 17.31
CA TYR A 303 -5.54 -18.18 16.78
C TYR A 303 -5.95 -17.97 15.32
N ARG A 304 -6.17 -16.71 14.94
CA ARG A 304 -6.41 -16.31 13.56
C ARG A 304 -5.29 -15.37 13.17
N PHE A 305 -4.83 -15.48 11.93
CA PHE A 305 -3.72 -14.72 11.41
C PHE A 305 -4.18 -13.96 10.18
N THR A 306 -3.58 -12.80 9.96
CA THR A 306 -3.67 -12.05 8.71
C THR A 306 -2.82 -12.75 7.65
N ALA A 307 -3.08 -12.47 6.36
CA ALA A 307 -2.34 -13.11 5.26
C ALA A 307 -0.87 -12.67 5.20
N VAL A 308 -0.62 -11.44 5.64
CA VAL A 308 0.70 -10.82 5.68
C VAL A 308 0.98 -10.30 7.08
N GLY A 309 2.21 -10.54 7.56
CA GLY A 309 2.69 -10.14 8.87
C GLY A 309 4.18 -9.81 8.79
N GLU A 310 4.99 -10.85 8.73
CA GLU A 310 6.40 -10.83 8.31
C GLU A 310 6.53 -10.96 6.77
#